data_AF-A0A765FSD1-F1
#
_entry.id   AF-A0A765FSD1-F1
#
_cell.length_a   1.000
_cell.length_b   1.000
_cell.length_c   1.000
_cell.angle_alpha   90.00
_cell.angle_beta   90.00
_cell.angle_gamma   90.00
#
_symmetry.space_group_name_H-M   'P 1'
#
loop_
_entity.id
_entity.type
_entity.pdbx_description
1 polymer ?
#
loop_
_entity_poly.entity_id
_entity_poly.type
_entity_poly.pdbx_seq_one_letter_code
_entity_poly.pdbx_strand_id
1 'polypeptide(L)'
;MTIDKQALRERYSPQPAPECHICGAEMTIQRMSASRITYGCTGATYDDKGCHYAEGRSIADDHYEQSRVTVVDVSDPDVLALLDENTQLQREKDVIEAVALALRDDMRQAREQPEAAERSIAELERSETQLINERDAAESALADMYQAATGERPEWSNMFGFADAVDVVEERLATLEANQSQTTPTGIQLITEAIGAHGYIVGCLLQGRPDLALEESRKWVSAFGQAAEIVSAQDAAGIGVKGE
;
A
#
# COMPACT_ATOMS: atom_id res chain seq x y z
N MET A 1 -10.55 -35.93 -34.45
CA MET A 1 -10.10 -37.32 -34.64
C MET A 1 -8.88 -37.51 -33.77
N THR A 2 -8.96 -38.33 -32.71
CA THR A 2 -7.82 -38.60 -31.83
C THR A 2 -7.08 -39.81 -32.38
N ILE A 3 -5.82 -39.62 -32.74
CA ILE A 3 -4.98 -40.72 -33.22
C ILE A 3 -4.55 -41.54 -32.02
N ASP A 4 -4.86 -42.83 -32.03
CA ASP A 4 -4.38 -43.77 -31.03
C ASP A 4 -2.91 -44.11 -31.32
N LYS A 5 -2.01 -43.39 -30.63
CA LYS A 5 -0.56 -43.58 -30.76
C LYS A 5 -0.12 -44.96 -30.30
N GLN A 6 -0.81 -45.57 -29.33
CA GLN A 6 -0.46 -46.91 -28.84
C GLN A 6 -0.78 -47.96 -29.90
N ALA A 7 -1.97 -47.88 -30.51
CA ALA A 7 -2.33 -48.76 -31.62
C ALA A 7 -1.38 -48.61 -32.83
N LEU A 8 -0.85 -47.40 -33.08
CA LEU A 8 0.19 -47.20 -34.09
C LEU A 8 1.52 -47.85 -33.69
N ARG A 9 1.97 -47.69 -32.43
CA ARG A 9 3.19 -48.35 -31.96
C ARG A 9 3.11 -49.86 -32.10
N GLU A 10 2.00 -50.47 -31.72
CA GLU A 10 1.79 -51.92 -31.84
C GLU A 10 1.82 -52.39 -33.30
N ARG A 11 1.24 -51.62 -34.21
CA ARG A 11 1.20 -51.94 -35.64
C ARG A 11 2.58 -51.90 -36.31
N TYR A 12 3.40 -50.93 -35.97
CA TYR A 12 4.73 -50.74 -36.57
C TYR A 12 5.85 -51.40 -35.76
N SER A 13 5.52 -52.11 -34.68
CA SER A 13 6.48 -52.93 -33.94
C SER A 13 6.74 -54.27 -34.63
N PRO A 14 7.96 -54.84 -34.46
CA PRO A 14 8.27 -56.20 -34.89
C PRO A 14 7.20 -57.20 -34.45
N GLN A 15 6.61 -57.89 -35.42
CA GLN A 15 5.60 -58.90 -35.16
C GLN A 15 6.26 -60.24 -34.76
N PRO A 16 5.70 -60.99 -33.80
CA PRO A 16 6.22 -62.30 -33.43
C PRO A 16 6.14 -63.29 -34.59
N ALA A 17 7.00 -64.32 -34.55
CA ALA A 17 6.92 -65.40 -35.52
C ALA A 17 5.55 -66.10 -35.43
N PRO A 18 4.90 -66.43 -36.56
CA PRO A 18 3.62 -67.12 -36.55
C PRO A 18 3.78 -68.55 -36.03
N GLU A 19 2.72 -69.07 -35.43
CA GLU A 19 2.61 -70.47 -35.06
C GLU A 19 2.22 -71.34 -36.28
N CYS A 20 2.68 -72.58 -36.30
CA CYS A 20 2.33 -73.53 -37.33
C CYS A 20 0.85 -73.93 -37.22
N HIS A 21 0.08 -73.71 -38.29
CA HIS A 21 -1.34 -74.10 -38.32
C HIS A 21 -1.59 -75.63 -38.31
N ILE A 22 -0.55 -76.46 -38.47
CA ILE A 22 -0.65 -77.92 -38.46
C ILE A 22 -0.38 -78.50 -37.06
N CYS A 23 0.64 -78.02 -36.35
CA CYS A 23 1.05 -78.58 -35.05
C CYS A 23 1.17 -77.56 -33.89
N GLY A 24 0.98 -76.26 -34.15
CA GLY A 24 1.07 -75.20 -33.14
C GLY A 24 2.49 -74.79 -32.74
N ALA A 25 3.54 -75.42 -33.30
CA ALA A 25 4.92 -75.05 -32.99
C ALA A 25 5.30 -73.69 -33.61
N GLU A 26 6.15 -72.92 -32.93
CA GLU A 26 6.70 -71.66 -33.45
C GLU A 26 7.47 -71.91 -34.76
N MET A 27 7.14 -71.13 -35.79
CA MET A 27 7.76 -71.29 -37.10
C MET A 27 9.07 -70.51 -37.20
N THR A 28 10.00 -71.02 -38.00
CA THR A 28 11.28 -70.36 -38.24
C THR A 28 11.32 -69.69 -39.60
N ILE A 29 12.10 -68.62 -39.72
CA ILE A 29 12.29 -67.88 -40.97
C ILE A 29 13.05 -68.74 -41.97
N GLN A 30 12.46 -69.00 -43.13
CA GLN A 30 13.09 -69.77 -44.21
C GLN A 30 13.66 -68.87 -45.31
N ARG A 31 12.99 -67.74 -45.55
CA ARG A 31 13.40 -66.74 -46.53
C ARG A 31 12.90 -65.37 -46.12
N MET A 32 13.78 -64.38 -46.18
CA MET A 32 13.39 -62.97 -46.12
C MET A 32 13.67 -62.31 -47.47
N SER A 33 12.71 -61.57 -47.99
CA SER A 33 12.87 -60.79 -49.23
C SER A 33 12.18 -59.46 -49.05
N ALA A 34 12.97 -58.44 -48.68
CA ALA A 34 12.48 -57.13 -48.26
C ALA A 34 11.38 -57.26 -47.19
N SER A 35 10.17 -56.76 -47.46
CA SER A 35 9.03 -56.83 -46.53
C SER A 35 8.29 -58.16 -46.53
N ARG A 36 8.70 -59.18 -47.30
CA ARG A 36 8.04 -60.50 -47.31
C ARG A 36 8.90 -61.51 -46.57
N ILE A 37 8.39 -62.00 -45.45
CA ILE A 37 9.03 -63.04 -44.63
C ILE A 37 8.26 -64.35 -44.83
N THR A 38 8.96 -65.37 -45.30
CA THR A 38 8.42 -66.74 -45.40
C THR A 38 8.83 -67.53 -44.17
N TYR A 39 7.83 -67.98 -43.42
CA TYR A 39 8.00 -68.87 -42.29
C TYR A 39 7.70 -70.31 -42.71
N GLY A 40 8.38 -71.28 -42.09
CA GLY A 40 8.14 -72.71 -42.27
C GLY A 40 8.30 -73.46 -40.94
N CYS A 41 7.50 -74.50 -40.73
CA CYS A 41 7.69 -75.40 -39.59
C CYS A 41 8.69 -76.49 -39.98
N THR A 42 9.95 -76.31 -39.59
CA THR A 42 11.03 -77.27 -39.87
C THR A 42 10.96 -78.51 -38.98
N GLY A 43 10.25 -78.44 -37.85
CA GLY A 43 10.26 -79.51 -36.84
C GLY A 43 11.64 -79.76 -36.22
N ALA A 44 12.58 -78.82 -36.43
CA ALA A 44 13.94 -78.88 -35.95
C ALA A 44 14.04 -78.24 -34.56
N THR A 45 14.70 -78.94 -33.66
CA THR A 45 15.11 -78.45 -32.35
C THR A 45 16.63 -78.41 -32.29
N TYR A 46 17.16 -77.36 -31.67
CA TYR A 46 18.58 -77.11 -31.56
C TYR A 46 18.99 -77.29 -30.10
N ASP A 47 19.93 -78.20 -29.84
CA ASP A 47 20.55 -78.40 -28.54
C ASP A 47 22.08 -78.44 -28.67
N ASP A 48 22.79 -78.68 -27.55
CA ASP A 48 24.26 -78.77 -27.51
C ASP A 48 24.83 -79.91 -28.37
N LYS A 49 23.98 -80.84 -28.86
CA LYS A 49 24.36 -81.97 -29.73
C LYS A 49 24.06 -81.70 -31.20
N GLY A 50 23.47 -80.55 -31.53
CA GLY A 50 23.19 -80.09 -32.88
C GLY A 50 21.70 -80.04 -33.22
N CYS A 51 21.39 -80.02 -34.51
CA CYS A 51 20.02 -80.00 -35.01
C CYS A 51 19.45 -81.42 -35.01
N HIS A 52 18.31 -81.61 -34.35
CA HIS A 52 17.53 -82.85 -34.41
C HIS A 52 16.09 -82.55 -34.81
N TYR A 53 15.50 -83.46 -35.58
CA TYR A 53 14.12 -83.34 -36.04
C TYR A 53 13.21 -84.19 -35.16
N ALA A 54 11.98 -83.75 -34.93
CA ALA A 54 10.96 -84.58 -34.29
C ALA A 54 10.74 -85.89 -35.08
N GLU A 55 10.23 -86.93 -34.41
CA GLU A 55 10.07 -88.25 -35.02
C GLU A 55 9.20 -88.19 -36.29
N GLY A 56 9.72 -88.76 -37.39
CA GLY A 56 9.06 -88.71 -38.71
C GLY A 56 9.23 -87.39 -39.48
N ARG A 57 10.01 -86.43 -38.98
CA ARG A 57 10.27 -85.14 -39.63
C ARG A 57 11.62 -85.09 -40.36
N SER A 58 11.73 -84.26 -41.39
CA SER A 58 13.00 -83.97 -42.09
C SER A 58 13.04 -82.56 -42.70
N ILE A 59 14.20 -82.15 -43.23
CA ILE A 59 14.48 -80.77 -43.71
C ILE A 59 13.57 -80.29 -44.88
N ALA A 60 12.78 -81.17 -45.48
CA ALA A 60 11.83 -80.84 -46.55
C ALA A 60 10.70 -81.89 -46.64
N ASP A 61 10.10 -82.23 -45.50
CA ASP A 61 8.94 -83.13 -45.48
C ASP A 61 7.63 -82.43 -45.90
N ASP A 62 6.58 -83.23 -46.11
CA ASP A 62 5.24 -82.73 -46.48
C ASP A 62 4.73 -81.68 -45.48
N HIS A 63 5.05 -81.85 -44.19
CA HIS A 63 4.69 -80.87 -43.17
C HIS A 63 5.42 -79.54 -43.38
N TYR A 64 6.72 -79.57 -43.65
CA TYR A 64 7.48 -78.37 -43.96
C TYR A 64 6.90 -77.67 -45.20
N GLU A 65 6.57 -78.40 -46.27
CA GLU A 65 5.99 -77.81 -47.47
C GLU A 65 4.61 -77.20 -47.21
N GLN A 66 3.71 -77.94 -46.56
CA GLN A 66 2.33 -77.51 -46.28
C GLN A 66 2.25 -76.42 -45.22
N SER A 67 3.18 -76.36 -44.28
CA SER A 67 3.17 -75.37 -43.20
C SER A 67 3.56 -73.96 -43.64
N ARG A 68 4.18 -73.78 -44.82
CA ARG A 68 4.77 -72.50 -45.22
C ARG A 68 3.74 -71.39 -45.35
N VAL A 69 4.03 -70.25 -44.71
CA VAL A 69 3.26 -69.01 -44.82
C VAL A 69 4.18 -67.86 -45.18
N THR A 70 3.70 -66.93 -46.00
CA THR A 70 4.41 -65.67 -46.28
C THR A 70 3.64 -64.51 -45.66
N VAL A 71 4.27 -63.83 -44.71
CA VAL A 71 3.74 -62.64 -44.03
C VAL A 71 4.41 -61.40 -44.60
N VAL A 72 3.66 -60.30 -44.69
CA VAL A 72 4.22 -58.98 -45.00
C VAL A 72 4.60 -58.31 -43.68
N ASP A 73 5.88 -58.06 -43.50
CA ASP A 73 6.41 -57.26 -42.41
C ASP A 73 6.10 -55.78 -42.68
N VAL A 74 5.34 -55.19 -41.76
CA VAL A 74 4.96 -53.76 -41.75
C VAL A 74 5.68 -53.00 -40.65
N SER A 75 6.61 -53.64 -39.95
CA SER A 75 7.38 -53.04 -38.87
C SER A 75 8.28 -51.93 -39.44
N ASP A 76 8.27 -50.76 -38.79
CA ASP A 76 9.01 -49.60 -39.26
C ASP A 76 9.62 -48.85 -38.05
N PRO A 77 10.94 -48.97 -37.84
CA PRO A 77 11.61 -48.31 -36.72
C PRO A 77 11.59 -46.78 -36.82
N ASP A 78 11.55 -46.22 -38.03
CA ASP A 78 11.51 -44.77 -38.23
C ASP A 78 10.16 -44.20 -37.79
N VAL A 79 9.06 -44.92 -38.05
CA VAL A 79 7.73 -44.55 -37.54
C VAL A 79 7.67 -44.60 -36.02
N LEU A 80 8.29 -45.59 -35.38
CA LEU A 80 8.35 -45.68 -33.92
C LEU A 80 9.15 -44.51 -33.31
N ALA A 81 10.30 -44.16 -33.93
CA ALA A 81 11.10 -43.02 -33.51
C ALA A 81 10.34 -41.69 -33.64
N LEU A 82 9.59 -41.51 -34.74
CA LEU A 82 8.73 -40.33 -34.93
C LEU A 82 7.59 -40.27 -33.90
N LEU A 83 7.03 -41.41 -33.47
CA LEU A 83 6.02 -41.45 -32.41
C LEU A 83 6.60 -41.07 -31.04
N ASP A 84 7.86 -41.44 -30.77
CA ASP A 84 8.59 -41.01 -29.57
C ASP A 84 8.84 -39.51 -29.58
N GLU A 85 9.40 -38.98 -30.68
CA GLU A 85 9.64 -37.54 -30.86
C GLU A 85 8.34 -36.74 -30.74
N ASN A 86 7.25 -37.19 -31.38
CA ASN A 86 5.97 -36.50 -31.28
C ASN A 86 5.39 -36.51 -29.86
N THR A 87 5.62 -37.58 -29.10
CA THR A 87 5.20 -37.67 -27.69
C THR A 87 6.04 -36.74 -26.81
N GLN A 88 7.34 -36.64 -27.08
CA GLN A 88 8.22 -35.69 -26.39
C GLN A 88 7.82 -34.24 -26.70
N LEU A 89 7.66 -33.89 -27.98
CA LEU A 89 7.26 -32.54 -28.41
C LEU A 89 5.91 -32.13 -27.82
N GLN A 90 4.96 -33.07 -27.68
CA GLN A 90 3.69 -32.76 -27.03
C GLN A 90 3.88 -32.40 -25.56
N ARG A 91 4.73 -33.12 -24.82
CA ARG A 91 5.03 -32.80 -23.42
C ARG A 91 5.72 -31.44 -23.29
N GLU A 92 6.68 -31.15 -24.16
CA GLU A 92 7.37 -29.86 -24.16
C GLU A 92 6.41 -28.71 -24.49
N LYS A 93 5.50 -28.91 -25.45
CA LYS A 93 4.43 -27.96 -25.77
C LYS A 93 3.55 -27.70 -24.55
N ASP A 94 3.11 -28.74 -23.86
CA ASP A 94 2.24 -28.62 -22.69
C ASP A 94 2.94 -27.85 -21.55
N VAL A 95 4.24 -28.07 -21.35
CA VAL A 95 5.05 -27.30 -20.39
C VAL A 95 5.17 -25.83 -20.81
N ILE A 96 5.45 -25.56 -22.08
CA ILE A 96 5.57 -24.19 -22.61
C ILE A 96 4.23 -23.45 -22.47
N GLU A 97 3.12 -24.11 -22.76
CA GLU A 97 1.77 -23.54 -22.59
C GLU A 97 1.49 -23.21 -21.12
N ALA A 98 1.85 -24.11 -20.19
CA ALA A 98 1.71 -23.86 -18.76
C ALA A 98 2.56 -22.65 -18.30
N VAL A 99 3.81 -22.55 -18.75
CA VAL A 99 4.69 -21.42 -18.45
C VAL A 99 4.15 -20.12 -19.05
N ALA A 100 3.62 -20.14 -20.28
CA ALA A 100 3.04 -18.98 -20.92
C ALA A 100 1.78 -18.47 -20.18
N LEU A 101 0.98 -19.37 -19.60
CA LEU A 101 -0.16 -19.00 -18.76
C LEU A 101 0.30 -18.36 -17.46
N ALA A 102 1.27 -18.96 -16.76
CA ALA A 102 1.83 -18.38 -15.53
C ALA A 102 2.43 -16.98 -15.78
N LEU A 103 3.22 -16.83 -16.84
CA LEU A 103 3.81 -15.54 -17.20
C LEU A 103 2.73 -14.49 -17.51
N ARG A 104 1.62 -14.87 -18.16
CA ARG A 104 0.51 -13.94 -18.42
C ARG A 104 -0.12 -13.44 -17.13
N ASP A 105 -0.28 -14.30 -16.13
CA ASP A 105 -0.85 -13.93 -14.85
C ASP A 105 0.12 -13.07 -14.03
N ASP A 106 1.40 -13.41 -14.02
CA ASP A 106 2.47 -12.58 -13.41
C ASP A 106 2.50 -11.18 -14.03
N MET A 107 2.42 -11.09 -15.38
CA MET A 107 2.37 -9.81 -16.08
C MET A 107 1.12 -8.99 -15.75
N ARG A 108 -0.02 -9.64 -15.50
CA ARG A 108 -1.24 -8.96 -15.07
C ARG A 108 -1.06 -8.39 -13.67
N GLN A 109 -0.60 -9.21 -12.74
CA GLN A 109 -0.36 -8.79 -11.36
C GLN A 109 0.69 -7.67 -11.29
N ALA A 110 1.75 -7.75 -12.09
CA ALA A 110 2.78 -6.72 -12.17
C ALA A 110 2.25 -5.37 -12.71
N ARG A 111 1.14 -5.36 -13.45
CA ARG A 111 0.46 -4.12 -13.89
C ARG A 111 -0.51 -3.58 -12.84
N GLU A 112 -1.20 -4.45 -12.12
CA GLU A 112 -2.16 -4.04 -11.09
C GLU A 112 -1.48 -3.42 -9.85
N GLN A 113 -0.30 -3.92 -9.47
CA GLN A 113 0.48 -3.40 -8.34
C GLN A 113 0.82 -1.90 -8.44
N PRO A 114 1.44 -1.39 -9.52
CA PRO A 114 1.75 0.03 -9.64
C PRO A 114 0.47 0.88 -9.70
N GLU A 115 -0.59 0.44 -10.39
CA GLU A 115 -1.85 1.19 -10.41
C GLU A 115 -2.46 1.36 -9.00
N ALA A 116 -2.41 0.32 -8.18
CA ALA A 116 -2.89 0.38 -6.79
C ALA A 116 -2.02 1.30 -5.92
N ALA A 117 -0.70 1.25 -6.11
CA ALA A 117 0.24 2.13 -5.42
C ALA A 117 0.05 3.60 -5.82
N GLU A 118 -0.08 3.89 -7.12
CA GLU A 118 -0.34 5.23 -7.65
C GLU A 118 -1.65 5.81 -7.12
N ARG A 119 -2.73 5.01 -7.06
CA ARG A 119 -3.99 5.45 -6.46
C ARG A 119 -3.84 5.80 -4.99
N SER A 120 -3.08 5.01 -4.23
CA SER A 120 -2.82 5.25 -2.82
C SER A 120 -1.98 6.53 -2.62
N ILE A 121 -0.97 6.75 -3.45
CA ILE A 121 -0.15 7.97 -3.45
C ILE A 121 -1.02 9.19 -3.75
N ALA A 122 -1.85 9.15 -4.79
CA ALA A 122 -2.73 10.26 -5.16
C ALA A 122 -3.80 10.57 -4.10
N GLU A 123 -4.22 9.58 -3.31
CA GLU A 123 -5.08 9.80 -2.14
C GLU A 123 -4.33 10.47 -1.00
N LEU A 124 -3.12 9.99 -0.69
CA LEU A 124 -2.26 10.59 0.33
C LEU A 124 -1.91 12.05 0.00
N GLU A 125 -1.50 12.34 -1.23
CA GLU A 125 -1.18 13.70 -1.69
C GLU A 125 -2.37 14.66 -1.53
N ARG A 126 -3.60 14.20 -1.81
CA ARG A 126 -4.81 14.99 -1.58
C ARG A 126 -5.05 15.24 -0.09
N SER A 127 -4.90 14.21 0.74
CA SER A 127 -5.08 14.34 2.19
C SER A 127 -4.03 15.26 2.83
N GLU A 128 -2.78 15.19 2.37
CA GLU A 128 -1.70 16.05 2.84
C GLU A 128 -1.96 17.51 2.46
N THR A 129 -2.38 17.76 1.22
CA THR A 129 -2.77 19.10 0.77
C THR A 129 -3.92 19.65 1.60
N GLN A 130 -4.90 18.81 1.95
CA GLN A 130 -6.00 19.22 2.82
C GLN A 130 -5.50 19.59 4.22
N LEU A 131 -4.65 18.76 4.84
CA LEU A 131 -4.10 19.04 6.17
C LEU A 131 -3.23 20.31 6.20
N ILE A 132 -2.49 20.59 5.13
CA ILE A 132 -1.74 21.84 4.99
C ILE A 132 -2.71 23.04 4.97
N ASN A 133 -3.78 22.97 4.16
CA ASN A 133 -4.76 24.05 4.10
C ASN A 133 -5.48 24.26 5.46
N GLU A 134 -5.83 23.17 6.15
CA GLU A 134 -6.46 23.23 7.47
C GLU A 134 -5.51 23.81 8.52
N ARG A 135 -4.24 23.41 8.50
CA ARG A 135 -3.19 23.97 9.35
C ARG A 135 -3.01 25.46 9.10
N ASP A 136 -2.85 25.87 7.84
CA ASP A 136 -2.62 27.27 7.48
C ASP A 136 -3.83 28.14 7.86
N ALA A 137 -5.05 27.62 7.71
CA ALA A 137 -6.26 28.29 8.18
C ALA A 137 -6.29 28.45 9.71
N ALA A 138 -5.91 27.40 10.46
CA ALA A 138 -5.82 27.45 11.92
C ALA A 138 -4.72 28.43 12.38
N GLU A 139 -3.56 28.41 11.74
CA GLU A 139 -2.45 29.33 12.01
C GLU A 139 -2.86 30.79 11.77
N SER A 140 -3.59 31.07 10.69
CA SER A 140 -4.12 32.40 10.42
C SER A 140 -5.12 32.84 11.49
N ALA A 141 -6.04 31.96 11.91
CA ALA A 141 -7.01 32.28 12.96
C ALA A 141 -6.34 32.57 14.30
N LEU A 142 -5.30 31.80 14.67
CA LEU A 142 -4.50 32.06 15.87
C LEU A 142 -3.72 33.37 15.76
N ALA A 143 -3.18 33.69 14.59
CA ALA A 143 -2.49 34.96 14.36
C ALA A 143 -3.44 36.16 14.51
N ASP A 144 -4.67 36.05 14.00
CA ASP A 144 -5.71 37.09 14.14
C ASP A 144 -6.09 37.27 15.62
N MET A 145 -6.25 36.18 16.38
CA MET A 145 -6.53 36.22 17.82
C MET A 145 -5.39 36.88 18.60
N TYR A 146 -4.14 36.49 18.32
CA TYR A 146 -2.98 37.09 18.96
C TYR A 146 -2.91 38.59 18.65
N GLN A 147 -3.06 38.98 17.38
CA GLN A 147 -3.05 40.39 16.98
C GLN A 147 -4.17 41.19 17.65
N ALA A 148 -5.36 40.63 17.80
CA ALA A 148 -6.45 41.29 18.50
C ALA A 148 -6.13 41.56 19.99
N ALA A 149 -5.38 40.67 20.62
CA ALA A 149 -5.01 40.79 22.04
C ALA A 149 -3.77 41.66 22.29
N THR A 150 -2.76 41.58 21.41
CA THR A 150 -1.46 42.24 21.60
C THR A 150 -1.29 43.51 20.77
N GLY A 151 -2.06 43.65 19.68
CA GLY A 151 -1.96 44.74 18.71
C GLY A 151 -0.99 44.47 17.56
N GLU A 152 -0.16 43.42 17.65
CA GLU A 152 0.85 43.08 16.66
C GLU A 152 0.64 41.66 16.13
N ARG A 153 0.89 41.43 14.84
CA ARG A 153 0.75 40.10 14.25
C ARG A 153 1.96 39.24 14.63
N PRO A 154 1.79 37.97 15.05
CA PRO A 154 2.92 37.14 15.45
C PRO A 154 3.73 36.71 14.22
N GLU A 155 5.04 36.56 14.43
CA GLU A 155 5.95 35.94 13.47
C GLU A 155 6.27 34.52 13.93
N TRP A 156 5.52 33.55 13.40
CA TRP A 156 5.72 32.15 13.74
C TRP A 156 7.11 31.68 13.35
N SER A 157 7.81 31.05 14.28
CA SER A 157 9.13 30.48 14.04
C SER A 157 9.39 29.29 14.95
N ASN A 158 10.49 28.57 14.70
CA ASN A 158 10.90 27.48 15.58
C ASN A 158 11.25 27.94 17.00
N MET A 159 11.53 29.23 17.21
CA MET A 159 11.88 29.82 18.50
C MET A 159 10.71 30.57 19.16
N PHE A 160 9.60 30.75 18.45
CA PHE A 160 8.40 31.41 18.94
C PHE A 160 7.17 30.72 18.36
N GLY A 161 6.56 29.87 19.17
CA GLY A 161 5.41 29.04 18.83
C GLY A 161 4.11 29.48 19.49
N PHE A 162 3.09 28.65 19.36
CA PHE A 162 1.74 28.96 19.86
C PHE A 162 1.67 29.10 21.39
N ALA A 163 2.48 28.34 22.14
CA ALA A 163 2.52 28.44 23.60
C ALA A 163 3.09 29.79 24.05
N ASP A 164 4.22 30.20 23.45
CA ASP A 164 4.84 31.51 23.74
C ASP A 164 3.86 32.66 23.43
N ALA A 165 3.13 32.55 22.32
CA ALA A 165 2.10 33.50 21.95
C ALA A 165 0.94 33.58 22.97
N VAL A 166 0.53 32.44 23.55
CA VAL A 166 -0.50 32.40 24.60
C VAL A 166 0.01 33.06 25.88
N ASP A 167 1.26 32.80 26.28
CA ASP A 167 1.86 33.38 27.48
C ASP A 167 1.90 34.92 27.39
N VAL A 168 2.26 35.48 26.22
CA VAL A 168 2.25 36.93 25.99
C VAL A 168 0.84 37.52 26.08
N VAL A 169 -0.16 36.83 25.51
CA VAL A 169 -1.56 37.26 25.61
C VAL A 169 -2.05 37.24 27.05
N GLU A 170 -1.69 36.22 27.83
CA GLU A 170 -2.03 36.11 29.24
C GLU A 170 -1.41 37.25 30.07
N GLU A 171 -0.12 37.53 29.90
CA GLU A 171 0.55 38.65 30.57
C GLU A 171 -0.12 40.00 30.22
N ARG A 172 -0.51 40.17 28.96
CA ARG A 172 -1.12 41.41 28.52
C ARG A 172 -2.53 41.59 29.07
N LEU A 173 -3.33 40.52 29.14
CA LEU A 173 -4.63 40.52 29.82
C LEU A 173 -4.48 40.87 31.30
N ALA A 174 -3.55 40.23 32.02
CA ALA A 174 -3.30 40.52 33.43
C ALA A 174 -2.93 42.00 33.65
N THR A 175 -2.14 42.58 32.74
CA THR A 175 -1.78 44.00 32.79
C THR A 175 -2.99 44.91 32.57
N LEU A 176 -3.87 44.56 31.61
CA LEU A 176 -5.09 45.34 31.34
C LEU A 176 -6.07 45.26 32.51
N GLU A 177 -6.26 44.10 33.12
CA GLU A 177 -7.11 43.91 34.30
C GLU A 177 -6.58 44.70 35.51
N ALA A 178 -5.26 44.71 35.72
CA ALA A 178 -4.61 45.52 36.75
C ALA A 178 -4.85 47.03 36.50
N ASN A 179 -4.72 47.49 35.26
CA ASN A 179 -4.98 48.89 34.89
C ASN A 179 -6.45 49.29 35.05
N GLN A 180 -7.40 48.42 34.68
CA GLN A 180 -8.82 48.69 34.88
C GLN A 180 -9.19 48.80 36.36
N SER A 181 -8.49 48.05 37.21
CA SER A 181 -8.64 48.11 38.67
C SER A 181 -8.07 49.40 39.30
N GLN A 182 -7.35 50.23 38.55
CA GLN A 182 -6.81 51.52 39.04
C GLN A 182 -7.87 52.62 39.18
N THR A 183 -9.09 52.45 38.66
CA THR A 183 -10.26 53.21 39.17
C THR A 183 -10.61 52.72 40.57
N THR A 184 -9.80 53.15 41.54
CA THR A 184 -9.92 52.72 42.93
C THR A 184 -11.25 53.18 43.53
N PRO A 185 -11.85 52.43 44.48
CA PRO A 185 -13.00 52.90 45.25
C PRO A 185 -12.78 54.30 45.85
N THR A 186 -11.54 54.60 46.25
CA THR A 186 -11.10 55.92 46.72
C THR A 186 -11.22 57.00 45.65
N GLY A 187 -10.79 56.72 44.41
CA GLY A 187 -10.94 57.66 43.29
C GLY A 187 -12.41 57.92 42.93
N ILE A 188 -13.25 56.87 42.96
CA ILE A 188 -14.70 56.98 42.75
C ILE A 188 -15.34 57.83 43.85
N GLN A 189 -14.95 57.63 45.11
CA GLN A 189 -15.44 58.41 46.25
C GLN A 189 -15.03 59.88 46.14
N LEU A 190 -13.75 60.16 45.83
CA LEU A 190 -13.24 61.53 45.67
C LEU A 190 -14.00 62.29 44.57
N ILE A 191 -14.27 61.65 43.43
CA ILE A 191 -15.06 62.24 42.33
C ILE A 191 -16.50 62.50 42.80
N THR A 192 -17.12 61.56 43.52
CA THR A 192 -18.49 61.70 44.00
C THR A 192 -18.64 62.85 44.99
N GLU A 193 -17.72 62.94 45.96
CA GLU A 193 -17.68 64.01 46.95
C GLU A 193 -17.38 65.37 46.30
N ALA A 194 -16.46 65.41 45.32
CA ALA A 194 -16.17 66.61 44.56
C ALA A 194 -17.40 67.14 43.81
N ILE A 195 -18.19 66.25 43.18
CA ILE A 195 -19.44 66.63 42.52
C ILE A 195 -20.42 67.25 43.54
N GLY A 196 -20.57 66.63 44.72
CA GLY A 196 -21.41 67.17 45.80
C GLY A 196 -20.99 68.56 46.26
N ALA A 197 -19.67 68.77 46.44
CA ALA A 197 -19.12 70.05 46.85
C ALA A 197 -19.28 71.15 45.78
N HIS A 198 -19.13 70.82 44.50
CA HIS A 198 -19.44 71.75 43.42
C HIS A 198 -20.91 72.20 43.49
N GLY A 199 -21.84 71.27 43.73
CA GLY A 199 -23.25 71.60 43.95
C GLY A 199 -23.46 72.56 45.14
N TYR A 200 -22.78 72.32 46.25
CA TYR A 200 -22.84 73.18 47.43
C TYR A 200 -22.29 74.60 47.19
N ILE A 201 -21.13 74.70 46.52
CA ILE A 201 -20.50 75.98 46.17
C ILE A 201 -21.44 76.80 45.28
N VAL A 202 -22.00 76.18 44.24
CA VAL A 202 -22.99 76.84 43.36
C VAL A 202 -24.21 77.30 44.15
N GLY A 203 -24.73 76.47 45.06
CA GLY A 203 -25.83 76.83 45.96
C GLY A 203 -25.52 78.03 46.84
N CYS A 204 -24.33 78.09 47.43
CA CYS A 204 -23.88 79.22 48.26
C CYS A 204 -23.80 80.52 47.45
N LEU A 205 -23.27 80.47 46.23
CA LEU A 205 -23.19 81.63 45.35
C LEU A 205 -24.57 82.15 44.96
N LEU A 206 -25.51 81.26 44.62
CA LEU A 206 -26.89 81.64 44.31
C LEU A 206 -27.63 82.26 45.51
N GLN A 207 -27.27 81.88 46.74
CA GLN A 207 -27.85 82.41 47.97
C GLN A 207 -27.13 83.67 48.50
N GLY A 208 -26.15 84.20 47.76
CA GLY A 208 -25.41 85.40 48.16
C GLY A 208 -24.44 85.17 49.33
N ARG A 209 -23.96 83.94 49.51
CA ARG A 209 -22.98 83.52 50.54
C ARG A 209 -21.61 83.20 49.91
N PRO A 210 -20.89 84.19 49.36
CA PRO A 210 -19.60 83.95 48.72
C PRO A 210 -18.49 83.54 49.71
N ASP A 211 -18.67 83.85 50.99
CA ASP A 211 -17.82 83.44 52.11
C ASP A 211 -17.74 81.91 52.22
N LEU A 212 -18.91 81.25 52.24
CA LEU A 212 -19.02 79.79 52.34
C LEU A 212 -18.57 79.09 51.06
N ALA A 213 -18.86 79.69 49.90
CA ALA A 213 -18.41 79.19 48.61
C ALA A 213 -16.88 79.18 48.52
N LEU A 214 -16.23 80.27 48.95
CA LEU A 214 -14.77 80.38 48.96
C LEU A 214 -14.14 79.43 49.98
N GLU A 215 -14.75 79.27 51.16
CA GLU A 215 -14.28 78.33 52.18
C GLU A 215 -14.29 76.88 51.65
N GLU A 216 -15.41 76.45 51.06
CA GLU A 216 -15.54 75.11 50.51
C GLU A 216 -14.59 74.90 49.31
N SER A 217 -14.45 75.90 48.44
CA SER A 217 -13.48 75.85 47.34
C SER A 217 -12.04 75.65 47.84
N ARG A 218 -11.63 76.33 48.93
CA ARG A 218 -10.29 76.16 49.51
C ARG A 218 -10.06 74.76 50.09
N LYS A 219 -11.08 74.15 50.71
CA LYS A 219 -11.00 72.76 51.20
C LYS A 219 -10.73 71.80 50.05
N TRP A 220 -11.41 71.98 48.93
CA TRP A 220 -11.24 71.13 47.75
C TRP A 220 -9.92 71.36 47.01
N VAL A 221 -9.41 72.59 46.97
CA VAL A 221 -8.04 72.85 46.48
C VAL A 221 -7.02 72.06 47.30
N SER A 222 -7.18 72.02 48.64
CA SER A 222 -6.31 71.22 49.50
C SER A 222 -6.51 69.71 49.30
N ALA A 223 -7.76 69.24 49.20
CA ALA A 223 -8.07 67.83 49.02
C ALA A 223 -7.53 67.28 47.69
N PHE A 224 -7.68 68.03 46.60
CA PHE A 224 -7.10 67.67 45.30
C PHE A 224 -5.57 67.76 45.29
N GLY A 225 -4.98 68.74 45.99
CA GLY A 225 -3.52 68.82 46.16
C GLY A 225 -2.97 67.56 46.83
N GLN A 226 -3.60 67.10 47.92
CA GLN A 226 -3.23 65.87 48.61
C GLN A 226 -3.45 64.63 47.73
N ALA A 227 -4.56 64.56 46.99
CA ALA A 227 -4.82 63.46 46.06
C ALA A 227 -3.77 63.40 44.93
N ALA A 228 -3.33 64.55 44.40
CA ALA A 228 -2.31 64.62 43.34
C ALA A 228 -0.92 64.15 43.81
N GLU A 229 -0.56 64.39 45.07
CA GLU A 229 0.67 63.84 45.67
C GLU A 229 0.61 62.32 45.78
N ILE A 230 -0.56 61.75 46.12
CA ILE A 230 -0.76 60.30 46.20
C ILE A 230 -0.64 59.64 44.82
N VAL A 231 -1.26 60.23 43.78
CA VAL A 231 -1.18 59.71 42.40
C VAL A 231 0.26 59.76 41.87
N SER A 232 0.96 60.87 42.11
CA SER A 232 2.37 61.03 41.70
C SER A 232 3.30 60.01 42.37
N ALA A 233 3.00 59.62 43.62
CA ALA A 233 3.75 58.59 44.34
C ALA A 233 3.44 57.17 43.83
N GLN A 234 2.22 56.92 43.34
CA GLN A 234 1.83 55.63 42.73
C GLN A 234 2.48 55.44 41.35
N ASP A 235 2.52 56.48 40.51
CA ASP A 235 3.20 56.44 39.21
C ASP A 235 4.71 56.17 39.35
N ALA A 236 5.34 56.74 40.39
CA ALA A 236 6.76 56.50 40.67
C ALA A 236 7.06 55.05 41.12
N ALA A 237 6.10 54.34 41.71
CA ALA A 237 6.25 52.95 42.12
C ALA A 237 5.96 51.95 40.98
N GLY A 238 5.18 52.35 39.96
CA GLY A 238 4.85 51.52 38.79
C GLY A 238 5.97 51.42 37.75
N ILE A 239 6.94 52.35 37.75
CA ILE A 239 8.10 52.37 36.85
C ILE A 239 9.24 51.53 37.46
N GLY A 240 8.92 50.28 37.84
CA GLY A 240 9.92 49.25 38.11
C GLY A 240 10.23 48.53 36.80
N VAL A 241 11.20 49.05 36.04
CA VAL A 241 11.75 48.42 34.83
C VAL A 241 12.20 47.00 35.17
N LYS A 242 11.46 45.97 34.73
CA LYS A 242 12.00 44.61 34.60
C LYS A 242 12.94 44.62 33.41
N GLY A 243 14.21 44.91 33.69
CA GLY A 243 15.31 44.54 32.80
C GLY A 243 15.77 43.15 33.17
N GLU A 244 15.48 42.18 32.31
CA GLU A 244 16.36 41.09 31.85
C GLU A 244 15.69 40.34 30.71
#